data_AF-A0A7S1NR21-F1
#
_entry.id   AF-A0A7S1NR21-F1
#
_cell.length_a   1.000
_cell.length_b   1.000
_cell.length_c   1.000
_cell.angle_alpha   90.00
_cell.angle_beta   90.00
_cell.angle_gamma   90.00
#
_symmetry.space_group_name_H-M   'P 1'
#
loop_
_entity.id
_entity.type
_entity.pdbx_description
1 polymer ?
#
loop_
_entity_poly.entity_id
_entity_poly.type
_entity_poly.pdbx_seq_one_letter_code
_entity_poly.pdbx_strand_id
1 'polypeptide(L)'
;FHVFHQAKKSFRMIALRTLLLEGTNGFLQRCRHKLRKWWYLGTKKITTVVGRLRRRIVGPKDPLLGLTRKERKALKATEAIKKKQAKPQQFYAEDIPTPDEVMLQTIGVVRSPYKERFGTPRQATVYQQSLGNAPQRTEIHLTKGQQYEKALKGLEGFEYVWVITFMHLNNRRWSPLITPPRGPKVKQGVLATRAPHRPNPIAPSALRLGSVDAVAGALP
;
A
#
# COMPACT_ATOMS: atom_id res chain seq x y z
N PHE A 1 12.85 -37.89 -19.72
CA PHE A 1 14.13 -37.31 -19.27
C PHE A 1 14.94 -38.23 -18.35
N HIS A 2 14.31 -38.98 -17.44
CA HIS A 2 14.99 -39.88 -16.50
C HIS A 2 15.79 -41.04 -17.14
N VAL A 3 15.23 -41.68 -18.19
CA VAL A 3 15.88 -42.80 -18.92
C VAL A 3 17.15 -42.36 -19.66
N PHE A 4 17.16 -41.14 -20.19
CA PHE A 4 18.32 -40.56 -20.90
C PHE A 4 19.47 -40.23 -19.96
N HIS A 5 19.16 -39.91 -18.70
CA HIS A 5 20.16 -39.60 -17.69
C HIS A 5 20.84 -40.87 -17.15
N GLN A 6 20.07 -41.96 -17.01
CA GLN A 6 20.59 -43.29 -16.65
C GLN A 6 21.52 -43.86 -17.73
N ALA A 7 21.14 -43.78 -19.01
CA ALA A 7 21.97 -44.27 -20.11
C ALA A 7 23.33 -43.55 -20.20
N LYS A 8 23.39 -42.24 -19.88
CA LYS A 8 24.65 -41.48 -19.84
C LYS A 8 25.57 -41.88 -18.68
N LYS A 9 25.00 -42.29 -17.53
CA LYS A 9 25.79 -42.72 -16.35
C LYS A 9 26.43 -44.09 -16.58
N SER A 10 25.68 -45.05 -17.13
CA SER A 10 26.21 -46.39 -17.42
C SER A 10 27.32 -46.37 -18.49
N PHE A 11 27.21 -45.49 -19.49
CA PHE A 11 28.24 -45.37 -20.53
C PHE A 11 29.55 -44.75 -20.02
N ARG A 12 29.46 -43.80 -19.09
CA ARG A 12 30.63 -43.17 -18.46
C ARG A 12 31.41 -44.15 -17.59
N MET A 13 30.70 -45.06 -16.92
CA MET A 13 31.29 -46.13 -16.12
C MET A 13 31.98 -47.19 -16.98
N ILE A 14 31.37 -47.60 -18.09
CA ILE A 14 31.97 -48.58 -19.01
C ILE A 14 33.25 -48.00 -19.64
N ALA A 15 33.23 -46.74 -20.08
CA ALA A 15 34.39 -46.08 -20.68
C ALA A 15 35.55 -45.85 -19.70
N LEU A 16 35.27 -45.52 -18.43
CA LEU A 16 36.31 -45.39 -17.41
C LEU A 16 36.95 -46.74 -17.06
N ARG A 17 36.18 -47.83 -17.07
CA ARG A 17 36.68 -49.17 -16.75
C ARG A 17 37.54 -49.77 -17.87
N THR A 18 37.34 -49.35 -19.12
CA THR A 18 38.21 -49.76 -20.25
C THR A 18 39.50 -48.96 -20.33
N LEU A 19 39.55 -47.76 -19.76
CA LEU A 19 40.74 -46.88 -19.75
C LEU A 19 41.80 -47.29 -18.72
N LEU A 20 41.47 -48.18 -17.78
CA LEU A 20 42.35 -48.59 -16.69
C LEU A 20 43.09 -49.92 -16.92
N LEU A 21 42.84 -50.63 -18.03
CA LEU A 21 43.37 -52.00 -18.19
C LEU A 21 44.31 -52.26 -19.37
N GLU A 22 44.44 -51.41 -20.39
CA GLU A 22 45.39 -51.70 -21.48
C GLU A 22 46.01 -50.44 -22.06
N GLY A 23 47.32 -50.29 -21.85
CA GLY A 23 48.14 -49.31 -22.54
C GLY A 23 48.41 -49.76 -23.97
N THR A 24 47.68 -49.23 -24.96
CA THR A 24 48.17 -49.02 -26.34
C THR A 24 47.29 -47.98 -27.07
N ASN A 25 47.92 -46.93 -27.61
CA ASN A 25 47.27 -45.75 -28.21
C ASN A 25 46.60 -45.98 -29.58
N GLY A 26 46.58 -47.21 -30.12
CA GLY A 26 46.08 -47.50 -31.47
C GLY A 26 44.60 -47.91 -31.57
N PHE A 27 44.01 -48.47 -30.51
CA PHE A 27 42.64 -49.02 -30.55
C PHE A 27 41.56 -47.96 -30.28
N LEU A 28 41.88 -46.99 -29.41
CA LEU A 28 40.98 -45.91 -29.00
C LEU A 28 40.56 -44.97 -30.15
N GLN A 29 41.39 -44.78 -31.18
CA GLN A 29 41.02 -43.95 -32.34
C GLN A 29 39.97 -44.60 -33.24
N ARG A 30 40.03 -45.94 -33.43
CA ARG A 30 39.06 -46.67 -34.28
C ARG A 30 37.68 -46.79 -33.60
N CYS A 31 37.64 -47.00 -32.28
CA CYS A 31 36.38 -47.02 -31.54
C CYS A 31 35.69 -45.65 -31.52
N ARG A 32 36.44 -44.55 -31.43
CA ARG A 32 35.89 -43.18 -31.41
C ARG A 32 35.18 -42.80 -32.71
N HIS A 33 35.64 -43.30 -33.86
CA HIS A 33 35.01 -43.03 -35.16
C HIS A 33 33.73 -43.86 -35.38
N LYS A 34 33.72 -45.15 -34.99
CA LYS A 34 32.51 -45.99 -35.05
C LYS A 34 31.42 -45.50 -34.09
N LEU A 35 31.78 -45.08 -32.88
CA LEU A 35 30.85 -44.50 -31.89
C LEU A 35 30.23 -43.17 -32.37
N ARG A 36 31.00 -42.29 -33.04
CA ARG A 36 30.44 -41.05 -33.62
C ARG A 36 29.44 -41.32 -34.74
N LYS A 37 29.71 -42.29 -35.62
CA LYS A 37 28.75 -42.69 -36.68
C LYS A 37 27.47 -43.29 -36.09
N TRP A 38 27.59 -44.15 -35.08
CA TRP A 38 26.43 -44.76 -34.40
C TRP A 38 25.57 -43.72 -33.68
N TRP A 39 26.22 -42.74 -33.02
CA TRP A 39 25.53 -41.62 -32.36
C TRP A 39 24.80 -40.69 -33.35
N TYR A 40 25.39 -40.41 -34.51
CA TYR A 40 24.76 -39.58 -35.55
C TYR A 40 23.58 -40.27 -36.27
N LEU A 41 23.63 -41.59 -36.46
CA LEU A 41 22.57 -42.35 -37.13
C LEU A 41 21.39 -42.65 -36.19
N GLY A 42 21.65 -42.93 -34.91
CA GLY A 42 20.60 -43.14 -33.90
C GLY A 42 19.84 -41.86 -33.53
N THR A 43 20.52 -40.70 -33.53
CA THR A 43 19.89 -39.41 -33.18
C THR A 43 18.93 -38.92 -34.26
N LYS A 44 19.21 -39.10 -35.55
CA LYS A 44 18.32 -38.67 -36.66
C LYS A 44 16.98 -39.40 -36.73
N LYS A 45 16.92 -40.70 -36.39
CA LYS A 45 15.66 -41.45 -36.35
C LYS A 45 14.80 -41.06 -35.14
N ILE A 46 15.43 -40.84 -33.98
CA ILE A 46 14.72 -40.48 -32.74
C ILE A 46 14.15 -39.05 -32.82
N THR A 47 14.86 -38.07 -33.39
CA THR A 47 14.36 -36.70 -33.53
C THR A 47 13.12 -36.61 -34.41
N THR A 48 13.02 -37.47 -35.42
CA THR A 48 11.90 -37.46 -36.39
C THR A 48 10.63 -38.05 -35.79
N VAL A 49 10.75 -39.14 -35.01
CA VAL A 49 9.61 -39.78 -34.33
C VAL A 49 9.14 -38.93 -33.14
N VAL A 50 10.07 -38.38 -32.36
CA VAL A 50 9.76 -37.45 -31.26
C VAL A 50 9.12 -36.17 -31.78
N GLY A 51 9.57 -35.63 -32.92
CA GLY A 51 8.95 -34.46 -33.55
C GLY A 51 7.53 -34.71 -34.10
N ARG A 52 7.21 -35.95 -34.47
CA ARG A 52 5.86 -36.36 -34.91
C ARG A 52 4.93 -36.60 -33.73
N LEU A 53 5.40 -37.24 -32.65
CA LEU A 53 4.62 -37.39 -31.41
C LEU A 53 4.42 -36.06 -30.68
N ARG A 54 5.42 -35.17 -30.66
CA ARG A 54 5.33 -33.87 -29.98
C ARG A 54 4.27 -32.94 -30.62
N ARG A 55 4.03 -33.06 -31.93
CA ARG A 55 2.93 -32.35 -32.62
C ARG A 55 1.54 -32.90 -32.30
N ARG A 56 1.43 -34.14 -31.83
CA ARG A 56 0.16 -34.79 -31.47
C ARG A 56 -0.19 -34.63 -29.98
N ILE A 57 0.81 -34.35 -29.14
CA ILE A 57 0.70 -34.31 -27.67
C ILE A 57 0.70 -32.88 -27.11
N VAL A 58 1.35 -31.93 -27.78
CA VAL A 58 1.40 -30.53 -27.30
C VAL A 58 0.10 -29.83 -27.71
N GLY A 59 -0.65 -29.38 -26.70
CA GLY A 59 -1.85 -28.54 -26.81
C GLY A 59 -1.61 -27.22 -27.57
N PRO A 60 -2.55 -26.27 -27.47
CA PRO A 60 -2.86 -25.30 -28.53
C PRO A 60 -1.62 -24.65 -29.13
N LYS A 61 -1.57 -24.58 -30.48
CA LYS A 61 -0.58 -23.76 -31.20
C LYS A 61 -0.48 -22.42 -30.49
N ASP A 62 0.75 -21.95 -30.24
CA ASP A 62 1.00 -20.61 -29.71
C ASP A 62 0.05 -19.63 -30.42
N PRO A 63 -0.83 -18.92 -29.69
CA PRO A 63 -1.85 -18.06 -30.29
C PRO A 63 -1.24 -16.92 -31.12
N LEU A 64 0.07 -16.73 -31.06
CA LEU A 64 0.82 -15.76 -31.86
C LEU A 64 1.44 -16.36 -33.14
N LEU A 65 1.32 -17.66 -33.36
CA LEU A 65 1.92 -18.38 -34.48
C LEU A 65 1.12 -18.09 -35.78
N GLY A 66 1.74 -17.38 -36.72
CA GLY A 66 1.10 -16.97 -37.99
C GLY A 66 0.62 -15.51 -38.03
N LEU A 67 0.66 -14.78 -36.92
CA LEU A 67 0.30 -13.36 -36.87
C LEU A 67 1.43 -12.47 -37.37
N THR A 68 1.08 -11.48 -38.18
CA THR A 68 1.95 -10.39 -38.61
C THR A 68 2.37 -9.50 -37.43
N ARG A 69 3.46 -8.73 -37.59
CA ARG A 69 3.92 -7.78 -36.56
C ARG A 69 2.82 -6.77 -36.16
N LYS A 70 1.98 -6.36 -37.11
CA LYS A 70 0.88 -5.40 -36.89
C LYS A 70 -0.22 -6.01 -36.02
N GLU A 71 -0.62 -7.25 -36.31
CA GLU A 71 -1.64 -7.98 -35.54
C GLU A 71 -1.17 -8.28 -34.11
N ARG A 72 0.10 -8.69 -33.92
CA ARG A 72 0.68 -8.88 -32.59
C ARG A 72 0.69 -7.58 -31.76
N LYS A 73 0.94 -6.44 -32.41
CA LYS A 73 0.94 -5.12 -31.74
C LYS A 73 -0.47 -4.68 -31.38
N ALA A 74 -1.45 -4.93 -32.24
CA ALA A 74 -2.86 -4.68 -31.98
C ALA A 74 -3.38 -5.55 -30.82
N LEU A 75 -3.01 -6.84 -30.78
CA LEU A 75 -3.43 -7.76 -29.72
C LEU A 75 -2.81 -7.40 -28.36
N LYS A 76 -1.54 -7.00 -28.34
CA LYS A 76 -0.91 -6.44 -27.13
C LYS A 76 -1.54 -5.12 -26.70
N ALA A 77 -1.95 -4.27 -27.65
CA ALA A 77 -2.63 -3.01 -27.35
C ALA A 77 -4.03 -3.27 -26.76
N THR A 78 -4.79 -4.24 -27.28
CA THR A 78 -6.11 -4.60 -26.74
C THR A 78 -6.00 -5.30 -25.39
N GLU A 79 -5.00 -6.16 -25.17
CA GLU A 79 -4.69 -6.72 -23.85
C GLU A 79 -4.28 -5.62 -22.86
N ALA A 80 -3.49 -4.63 -23.28
CA ALA A 80 -3.12 -3.49 -22.44
C ALA A 80 -4.32 -2.60 -22.11
N ILE A 81 -5.28 -2.43 -23.03
CA ILE A 81 -6.54 -1.72 -22.80
C ILE A 81 -7.41 -2.50 -21.80
N LYS A 82 -7.60 -3.82 -21.99
CA LYS A 82 -8.32 -4.68 -21.03
C LYS A 82 -7.69 -4.64 -19.63
N LYS A 83 -6.35 -4.65 -19.56
CA LYS A 83 -5.61 -4.58 -18.29
C LYS A 83 -5.67 -3.20 -17.63
N LYS A 84 -5.74 -2.12 -18.42
CA LYS A 84 -6.01 -0.75 -17.91
C LYS A 84 -7.44 -0.58 -17.40
N GLN A 85 -8.39 -1.33 -17.95
CA GLN A 85 -9.82 -1.19 -17.67
C GLN A 85 -10.32 -1.93 -16.42
N ALA A 86 -9.48 -2.69 -15.71
CA ALA A 86 -9.95 -3.44 -14.55
C ALA A 86 -9.01 -3.29 -13.34
N LYS A 87 -9.07 -2.14 -12.67
CA LYS A 87 -8.95 -2.20 -11.22
C LYS A 87 -10.25 -2.86 -10.74
N PRO A 88 -10.20 -4.00 -10.02
CA PRO A 88 -11.41 -4.58 -9.46
C PRO A 88 -12.11 -3.52 -8.61
N GLN A 89 -13.43 -3.48 -8.67
CA GLN A 89 -14.21 -2.64 -7.76
C GLN A 89 -13.85 -3.06 -6.33
N GLN A 90 -13.32 -2.13 -5.55
CA GLN A 90 -12.96 -2.36 -4.15
C GLN A 90 -14.15 -1.91 -3.29
N PHE A 91 -14.72 -2.84 -2.52
CA PHE A 91 -15.80 -2.55 -1.58
C PHE A 91 -15.17 -2.24 -0.23
N TYR A 92 -14.60 -1.04 -0.08
CA TYR A 92 -13.82 -0.66 1.10
C TYR A 92 -14.55 -0.81 2.45
N ALA A 93 -15.89 -0.78 2.47
CA ALA A 93 -16.69 -0.96 3.68
C ALA A 93 -16.81 -2.43 4.12
N GLU A 94 -16.64 -3.36 3.18
CA GLU A 94 -16.87 -4.81 3.37
C GLU A 94 -15.54 -5.57 3.36
N ASP A 95 -14.63 -5.14 2.48
CA ASP A 95 -13.34 -5.78 2.21
C ASP A 95 -12.26 -5.42 3.24
N ILE A 96 -12.44 -4.32 3.98
CA ILE A 96 -11.46 -3.84 4.95
C ILE A 96 -12.06 -3.96 6.36
N PRO A 97 -11.40 -4.70 7.28
CA PRO A 97 -11.88 -4.81 8.65
C PRO A 97 -11.84 -3.46 9.35
N THR A 98 -12.90 -3.13 10.10
CA THR A 98 -12.95 -1.93 10.93
C THR A 98 -12.00 -2.09 12.13
N PRO A 99 -11.03 -1.18 12.34
CA PRO A 99 -10.17 -1.24 13.51
C PRO A 99 -10.96 -0.82 14.76
N ASP A 100 -10.77 -1.54 15.87
CA ASP A 100 -11.36 -1.20 17.17
C ASP A 100 -10.70 0.04 17.81
N GLU A 101 -9.41 0.28 17.51
CA GLU A 101 -8.63 1.38 18.05
C GLU A 101 -7.84 2.14 16.97
N VAL A 102 -7.64 3.44 17.19
CA VAL A 102 -6.87 4.32 16.30
C VAL A 102 -5.88 5.13 17.12
N MET A 103 -4.60 5.09 16.73
CA MET A 103 -3.56 5.94 17.31
C MET A 103 -3.43 7.23 16.50
N LEU A 104 -3.42 8.36 17.19
CA LEU A 104 -3.25 9.68 16.59
C LEU A 104 -1.95 10.32 17.08
N GLN A 105 -1.20 10.90 16.15
CA GLN A 105 -0.06 11.77 16.46
C GLN A 105 -0.51 13.23 16.36
N THR A 106 -0.12 14.05 17.35
CA THR A 106 -0.43 15.47 17.34
C THR A 106 0.37 16.18 16.24
N ILE A 107 -0.33 16.97 15.42
CA ILE A 107 0.29 17.73 14.33
C ILE A 107 0.69 19.15 14.74
N GLY A 108 0.29 19.59 15.94
CA GLY A 108 0.51 20.94 16.42
C GLY A 108 -0.14 21.21 17.77
N VAL A 109 0.03 22.44 18.26
CA VAL A 109 -0.48 22.94 19.53
C VAL A 109 -1.23 24.25 19.32
N VAL A 110 -2.39 24.38 19.96
CA VAL A 110 -3.17 25.62 19.98
C VAL A 110 -2.69 26.51 21.12
N ARG A 111 -2.33 27.76 20.82
CA ARG A 111 -1.99 28.81 21.78
C ARG A 111 -3.12 29.85 21.80
N SER A 112 -3.83 29.89 22.91
CA SER A 112 -4.93 30.82 23.15
C SER A 112 -4.70 31.65 24.43
N PRO A 113 -5.41 32.77 24.60
CA PRO A 113 -5.37 33.53 25.86
C PRO A 113 -6.04 32.78 27.02
N TYR A 114 -6.85 31.76 26.75
CA TYR A 114 -7.53 30.97 27.79
C TYR A 114 -6.56 29.99 28.45
N LYS A 115 -6.26 30.22 29.73
CA LYS A 115 -5.36 29.36 30.53
C LYS A 115 -6.11 28.36 31.41
N GLU A 116 -7.38 28.63 31.70
CA GLU A 116 -8.20 27.82 32.62
C GLU A 116 -9.51 27.38 31.97
N ARG A 117 -10.03 26.21 32.39
CA ARG A 117 -11.27 25.64 31.85
C ARG A 117 -12.49 26.53 32.06
N PHE A 118 -12.56 27.21 33.21
CA PHE A 118 -13.71 28.04 33.58
C PHE A 118 -13.74 29.40 32.86
N GLY A 119 -12.64 29.79 32.19
CA GLY A 119 -12.56 31.00 31.38
C GLY A 119 -12.64 30.75 29.86
N THR A 120 -12.53 29.50 29.40
CA THR A 120 -12.63 29.16 27.98
C THR A 120 -14.09 29.26 27.49
N PRO A 121 -14.36 29.92 26.35
CA PRO A 121 -15.68 29.96 25.75
C PRO A 121 -16.20 28.55 25.53
N ARG A 122 -17.46 28.33 25.85
CA ARG A 122 -18.11 27.02 25.65
C ARG A 122 -18.23 26.65 24.17
N GLN A 123 -18.24 27.66 23.29
CA GLN A 123 -18.26 27.51 21.84
C GLN A 123 -17.40 28.61 21.20
N ALA A 124 -16.60 28.26 20.19
CA ALA A 124 -15.63 29.18 19.57
C ALA A 124 -16.27 30.43 18.95
N THR A 125 -17.49 30.33 18.44
CA THR A 125 -18.22 31.42 17.77
C THR A 125 -19.01 32.31 18.73
N VAL A 126 -19.13 31.92 20.00
CA VAL A 126 -19.93 32.64 21.01
C VAL A 126 -19.00 33.56 21.79
N TYR A 127 -18.87 34.79 21.32
CA TYR A 127 -18.00 35.81 21.94
C TYR A 127 -18.61 36.49 23.16
N GLN A 128 -19.93 36.42 23.35
CA GLN A 128 -20.61 37.01 24.54
C GLN A 128 -20.15 36.41 25.89
N GLN A 129 -19.29 35.39 25.87
CA GLN A 129 -18.69 34.77 27.05
C GLN A 129 -17.17 34.59 26.91
N SER A 130 -16.55 35.26 25.93
CA SER A 130 -15.09 35.33 25.82
C SER A 130 -14.53 36.47 26.66
N LEU A 131 -13.22 36.42 26.92
CA LEU A 131 -12.48 37.54 27.49
C LEU A 131 -12.82 38.82 26.71
N GLY A 132 -13.35 39.83 27.40
CA GLY A 132 -13.69 41.13 26.80
C GLY A 132 -14.85 41.13 25.79
N ASN A 133 -15.68 40.08 25.73
CA ASN A 133 -16.81 39.96 24.80
C ASN A 133 -16.43 40.11 23.30
N ALA A 134 -15.18 39.78 22.95
CA ALA A 134 -14.63 39.96 21.62
C ALA A 134 -13.98 38.68 21.08
N PRO A 135 -13.81 38.56 19.75
CA PRO A 135 -12.99 37.52 19.14
C PRO A 135 -11.57 37.56 19.71
N GLN A 136 -11.10 36.40 20.18
CA GLN A 136 -9.75 36.27 20.72
C GLN A 136 -8.83 35.67 19.67
N ARG A 137 -7.69 36.34 19.41
CA ARG A 137 -6.66 35.82 18.53
C ARG A 137 -6.08 34.53 19.12
N THR A 138 -6.01 33.49 18.30
CA THR A 138 -5.53 32.17 18.69
C THR A 138 -4.57 31.70 17.63
N GLU A 139 -3.42 31.20 18.05
CA GLU A 139 -2.39 30.73 17.11
C GLU A 139 -2.30 29.21 17.15
N ILE A 140 -2.20 28.57 15.99
CA ILE A 140 -1.92 27.14 15.87
C ILE A 140 -0.49 26.97 15.40
N HIS A 141 0.31 26.26 16.19
CA HIS A 141 1.73 26.02 15.92
C HIS A 141 1.94 24.57 15.56
N LEU A 142 2.34 24.27 14.32
CA LEU A 142 2.55 22.90 13.85
C LEU A 142 3.88 22.33 14.37
N THR A 143 3.92 21.01 14.57
CA THR A 143 5.15 20.30 14.98
C THR A 143 6.13 20.21 13.81
N LYS A 144 7.43 20.22 14.07
CA LYS A 144 8.45 20.10 13.00
C LYS A 144 8.60 18.64 12.54
N GLY A 145 9.06 18.45 11.30
CA GLY A 145 9.58 17.17 10.82
C GLY A 145 8.71 16.40 9.82
N GLN A 146 7.49 16.85 9.53
CA GLN A 146 6.56 16.19 8.59
C GLN A 146 6.32 16.99 7.30
N GLN A 147 7.17 17.99 7.03
CA GLN A 147 7.03 18.90 5.88
C GLN A 147 5.66 19.61 5.84
N TYR A 148 5.11 19.98 7.02
CA TYR A 148 3.82 20.66 7.08
C TYR A 148 3.83 22.01 6.36
N GLU A 149 5.00 22.62 6.18
CA GLU A 149 5.17 23.84 5.38
C GLU A 149 4.64 23.64 3.96
N LYS A 150 4.83 22.44 3.39
CA LYS A 150 4.26 22.07 2.08
C LYS A 150 2.78 21.77 2.17
N ALA A 151 2.33 21.15 3.27
CA ALA A 151 0.93 20.81 3.49
C ALA A 151 0.03 22.05 3.68
N LEU A 152 0.61 23.17 4.12
CA LEU A 152 -0.08 24.46 4.26
C LEU A 152 -0.31 25.18 2.92
N LYS A 153 0.28 24.72 1.82
CA LYS A 153 0.16 25.36 0.50
C LYS A 153 -1.31 25.45 0.08
N GLY A 154 -1.77 26.68 -0.20
CA GLY A 154 -3.13 26.96 -0.66
C GLY A 154 -4.15 27.18 0.46
N LEU A 155 -3.75 27.04 1.73
CA LEU A 155 -4.65 27.29 2.86
C LEU A 155 -5.06 28.76 2.97
N GLU A 156 -4.21 29.69 2.53
CA GLU A 156 -4.47 31.14 2.48
C GLU A 156 -5.67 31.53 1.61
N GLY A 157 -6.11 30.64 0.70
CA GLY A 157 -7.29 30.87 -0.14
C GLY A 157 -8.63 30.70 0.58
N PHE A 158 -8.62 30.27 1.85
CA PHE A 158 -9.83 30.01 2.64
C PHE A 158 -10.03 31.05 3.74
N GLU A 159 -11.27 31.51 3.91
CA GLU A 159 -11.61 32.40 5.03
C GLU A 159 -11.82 31.63 6.35
N TYR A 160 -12.28 30.38 6.27
CA TYR A 160 -12.57 29.55 7.43
C TYR A 160 -11.89 28.19 7.32
N VAL A 161 -11.44 27.69 8.47
CA VAL A 161 -10.81 26.38 8.60
C VAL A 161 -11.48 25.58 9.71
N TRP A 162 -11.59 24.27 9.46
CA TRP A 162 -11.96 23.32 10.50
C TRP A 162 -10.73 22.88 11.26
N VAL A 163 -10.75 23.10 12.57
CA VAL A 163 -9.68 22.69 13.48
C VAL A 163 -10.21 21.58 14.38
N ILE A 164 -9.57 20.42 14.29
CA ILE A 164 -9.87 19.27 15.13
C ILE A 164 -8.84 19.25 16.25
N THR A 165 -9.32 19.41 17.48
CA THR A 165 -8.47 19.47 18.67
C THR A 165 -8.71 18.27 19.57
N PHE A 166 -7.66 17.85 20.27
CA PHE A 166 -7.75 16.83 21.32
C PHE A 166 -7.82 17.51 22.69
N MET A 167 -8.92 17.30 23.42
CA MET A 167 -9.17 17.85 24.75
C MET A 167 -8.39 17.04 25.80
N HIS A 168 -7.07 17.19 25.76
CA HIS A 168 -6.06 16.40 26.49
C HIS A 168 -6.18 16.41 28.02
N LEU A 169 -6.99 17.31 28.60
CA LEU A 169 -7.25 17.36 30.04
C LEU A 169 -8.57 16.67 30.46
N ASN A 170 -9.27 16.02 29.52
CA ASN A 170 -10.54 15.35 29.74
C ASN A 170 -10.40 13.83 30.02
N ASN A 171 -9.27 13.43 30.57
CA ASN A 171 -8.82 12.08 30.92
C ASN A 171 -9.56 11.46 32.13
N ARG A 172 -10.70 12.02 32.54
CA ARG A 172 -11.47 11.52 33.69
C ARG A 172 -12.32 10.31 33.29
N ARG A 173 -12.67 9.48 34.27
CA ARG A 173 -13.54 8.30 34.13
C ARG A 173 -14.76 8.62 33.27
N TRP A 174 -14.98 7.80 32.23
CA TRP A 174 -16.12 7.91 31.32
C TRP A 174 -17.45 7.87 32.07
N SER A 175 -18.38 8.74 31.68
CA SER A 175 -19.77 8.73 32.12
C SER A 175 -20.67 8.93 30.90
N PRO A 176 -21.67 8.06 30.66
CA PRO A 176 -22.56 8.18 29.50
C PRO A 176 -23.54 9.35 29.61
N LEU A 177 -23.73 9.89 30.81
CA LEU A 177 -24.63 11.01 31.09
C LEU A 177 -23.86 12.21 31.63
N ILE A 178 -24.32 13.40 31.25
CA ILE A 178 -23.83 14.70 31.73
C ILE A 178 -25.03 15.62 32.02
N THR A 179 -24.91 16.53 32.99
CA THR A 179 -25.87 17.62 33.13
C THR A 179 -25.32 18.84 32.38
N PRO A 180 -25.98 19.27 31.29
CA PRO A 180 -25.54 20.45 30.55
C PRO A 180 -25.50 21.68 31.46
N PRO A 181 -24.55 22.60 31.24
CA PRO A 181 -24.40 23.81 32.05
C PRO A 181 -25.50 24.84 31.81
N ARG A 182 -26.19 24.79 30.68
CA ARG A 182 -27.33 25.65 30.33
C ARG A 182 -28.57 24.79 30.13
N GLY A 183 -29.72 25.32 30.54
CA GLY A 183 -31.01 24.64 30.41
C GLY A 183 -31.45 23.94 31.69
N PRO A 184 -32.52 23.14 31.61
CA PRO A 184 -33.06 22.42 32.76
C PRO A 184 -32.00 21.47 33.32
N LYS A 185 -31.99 21.26 34.65
CA LYS A 185 -31.06 20.37 35.38
C LYS A 185 -31.35 18.88 35.13
N VAL A 186 -31.57 18.51 33.87
CA VAL A 186 -31.88 17.16 33.41
C VAL A 186 -30.59 16.56 32.83
N LYS A 187 -30.30 15.32 33.20
CA LYS A 187 -29.18 14.58 32.63
C LYS A 187 -29.46 14.29 31.16
N GLN A 188 -28.45 14.47 30.31
CA GLN A 188 -28.48 14.15 28.90
C GLN A 188 -27.37 13.17 28.56
N GLY A 189 -27.61 12.32 27.54
CA GLY A 189 -26.58 11.47 26.98
C GLY A 189 -25.42 12.31 26.44
N VAL A 190 -24.18 11.97 26.76
CA VAL A 190 -23.01 12.74 26.32
C VAL A 190 -22.99 12.91 24.81
N LEU A 191 -23.35 11.86 24.06
CA LEU A 191 -23.37 11.87 22.60
C LEU A 191 -24.40 12.86 22.01
N ALA A 192 -25.47 13.17 22.76
CA ALA A 192 -26.47 14.16 22.38
C ALA A 192 -26.07 15.62 22.72
N THR A 193 -24.94 15.81 23.40
CA THR A 193 -24.44 17.15 23.78
C THR A 193 -23.21 17.55 22.94
N ARG A 194 -22.51 18.61 23.33
CA ARG A 194 -21.13 18.93 22.89
C ARG A 194 -20.13 18.87 24.06
N ALA A 195 -20.44 18.09 25.10
CA ALA A 195 -19.56 17.98 26.26
C ALA A 195 -18.18 17.41 25.86
N PRO A 196 -17.07 17.93 26.45
CA PRO A 196 -15.72 17.45 26.17
C PRO A 196 -15.39 16.11 26.86
N HIS A 197 -16.22 15.67 27.82
CA HIS A 197 -16.09 14.39 28.52
C HIS A 197 -16.65 13.24 27.67
N ARG A 198 -15.92 12.83 26.63
CA ARG A 198 -16.26 11.75 25.68
C ARG A 198 -15.27 10.60 25.74
N PRO A 199 -15.61 9.40 25.21
CA PRO A 199 -14.66 8.31 25.10
C PRO A 199 -13.43 8.74 24.29
N ASN A 200 -13.68 9.43 23.18
CA ASN A 200 -12.67 10.11 22.37
C ASN A 200 -12.87 11.63 22.53
N PRO A 201 -12.02 12.32 23.31
CA PRO A 201 -12.19 13.73 23.64
C PRO A 201 -11.74 14.63 22.47
N ILE A 202 -12.40 14.48 21.32
CA ILE A 202 -12.13 15.23 20.09
C ILE A 202 -13.16 16.36 19.97
N ALA A 203 -12.69 17.57 19.64
CA ALA A 203 -13.53 18.74 19.50
C ALA A 203 -13.25 19.48 18.19
N PRO A 204 -14.25 19.59 17.29
CA PRO A 204 -14.18 20.41 16.10
C PRO A 204 -14.54 21.87 16.41
N SER A 205 -13.76 22.79 15.85
CA SER A 205 -14.04 24.23 15.86
C SER A 205 -13.91 24.77 14.44
N ALA A 206 -14.91 25.52 13.98
CA ALA A 206 -14.79 26.33 12.77
C ALA A 206 -14.23 27.70 13.17
N LEU A 207 -13.03 28.01 12.69
CA LEU A 207 -12.33 29.25 13.00
C LEU A 207 -12.17 30.08 11.73
N ARG A 208 -12.22 31.40 11.88
CA ARG A 208 -11.80 32.32 10.82
C ARG A 208 -10.27 32.30 10.75
N LEU A 209 -9.73 32.12 9.55
CA LEU A 209 -8.29 32.14 9.29
C LEU A 209 -7.82 33.60 9.23
N GLY A 210 -6.85 33.97 10.08
CA GLY A 210 -6.27 35.31 10.06
C GLY A 210 -5.15 35.41 9.02
N SER A 211 -4.15 34.55 9.15
CA SER A 211 -3.09 34.40 8.14
C SER A 211 -2.46 33.01 8.19
N VAL A 212 -1.51 32.75 7.30
CA VAL A 212 -0.70 31.52 7.30
C VAL A 212 0.76 31.94 7.24
N ASP A 213 1.57 31.42 8.18
CA ASP A 213 3.03 31.49 8.09
C ASP A 213 3.54 30.07 7.87
N ALA A 214 3.78 29.74 6.59
CA ALA A 214 4.24 28.41 6.20
C ALA A 214 5.66 28.13 6.68
N VAL A 215 6.51 29.15 6.89
CA VAL A 215 7.91 28.96 7.32
C VAL A 215 7.98 28.67 8.82
N ALA A 216 7.19 29.40 9.61
CA ALA A 216 7.07 29.15 11.04
C ALA A 216 6.15 27.97 11.37
N GLY A 217 5.31 27.55 10.43
CA GLY A 217 4.26 26.55 10.66
C GLY A 217 3.16 27.09 11.58
N ALA A 218 2.83 28.37 11.46
CA ALA A 218 1.90 29.07 12.35
C ALA A 218 0.63 29.53 11.61
N LEU A 219 -0.53 29.42 12.27
CA LEU A 219 -1.83 29.89 11.79
C LEU A 219 -2.48 30.80 12.85
N PRO A 220 -2.36 32.14 12.73
CA PRO A 220 -3.01 33.09 13.64
C PRO A 220 -4.47 33.43 13.33
#